data_AF-A0A1V6IYV9-F1
#
_entry.id   AF-A0A1V6IYV9-F1
#
_cell.length_a   1.000
_cell.length_b   1.000
_cell.length_c   1.000
_cell.angle_alpha   90.00
_cell.angle_beta   90.00
_cell.angle_gamma   90.00
#
_symmetry.space_group_name_H-M   'P 1'
#
loop_
_entity.id
_entity.type
_entity.pdbx_description
1 polymer ?
#
loop_
_entity_poly.entity_id
_entity_poly.type
_entity_poly.pdbx_seq_one_letter_code
_entity_poly.pdbx_strand_id
1 'polypeptide(L)'
;MKLPVIDFESITQGQLEIYFRHFRELGGKDEGIGLVEWAGAMVRAAVKSGWLELDVDNTNPKDIQAIQREIQKYVASVLEFDPKN
;
A
#
# COMPACT_ATOMS: atom_id res chain seq x y z
N MET A 1 -5.60 19.55 -2.92
CA MET A 1 -6.69 18.55 -2.81
C MET A 1 -6.53 17.83 -1.49
N LYS A 2 -7.62 17.34 -0.89
CA LYS A 2 -7.53 16.46 0.29
C LYS A 2 -7.03 15.10 -0.19
N LEU A 3 -6.01 14.53 0.46
CA LEU A 3 -5.54 13.19 0.12
C LEU A 3 -6.66 12.17 0.38
N PRO A 4 -6.83 11.14 -0.47
CA PRO A 4 -7.73 10.04 -0.18
C PRO A 4 -7.28 9.36 1.12
N VAL A 5 -8.24 9.00 1.97
CA VAL A 5 -7.98 8.33 3.25
C VAL A 5 -8.24 6.84 3.05
N ILE A 6 -7.30 6.01 3.48
CA ILE A 6 -7.46 4.55 3.49
C ILE A 6 -8.08 4.15 4.84
N ASP A 7 -9.17 3.39 4.80
CA ASP A 7 -9.76 2.79 6.00
C ASP A 7 -9.05 1.48 6.35
N PHE A 8 -7.91 1.59 7.03
CA PHE A 8 -7.08 0.45 7.41
C PHE A 8 -7.77 -0.54 8.37
N GLU A 9 -8.75 -0.09 9.15
CA GLU A 9 -9.46 -0.94 10.12
C GLU A 9 -10.39 -1.94 9.42
N SER A 10 -10.86 -1.60 8.22
CA SER A 10 -11.72 -2.46 7.39
C SER A 10 -10.95 -3.56 6.65
N ILE A 11 -9.61 -3.49 6.62
CA ILE A 11 -8.79 -4.41 5.83
C ILE A 11 -8.70 -5.76 6.54
N THR A 12 -9.26 -6.79 5.90
CA THR A 12 -9.16 -8.17 6.34
C THR A 12 -7.87 -8.83 5.88
N GLN A 13 -7.50 -9.98 6.46
CA GLN A 13 -6.36 -10.78 5.99
C GLN A 13 -6.47 -11.13 4.50
N GLY A 14 -7.68 -11.47 4.02
CA GLY A 14 -7.90 -11.74 2.59
C GLY A 14 -7.66 -10.52 1.70
N GLN A 15 -8.02 -9.31 2.16
CA GLN A 15 -7.72 -8.07 1.45
C GLN A 15 -6.22 -7.77 1.44
N LEU A 16 -5.51 -8.09 2.52
CA LEU A 16 -4.06 -7.96 2.59
C LEU A 16 -3.34 -8.92 1.62
N GLU A 17 -3.80 -10.16 1.51
CA GLU A 17 -3.27 -11.14 0.54
C GLU A 17 -3.51 -10.70 -0.91
N ILE A 18 -4.70 -10.14 -1.19
CA ILE A 18 -5.03 -9.55 -2.50
C ILE A 18 -4.08 -8.39 -2.82
N TYR A 19 -3.81 -7.51 -1.85
CA TYR A 19 -2.85 -6.42 -1.98
C TYR A 19 -1.45 -6.92 -2.34
N PHE A 20 -0.91 -7.88 -1.60
CA PHE A 20 0.41 -8.43 -1.89
C PHE A 20 0.47 -9.11 -3.27
N ARG A 21 -0.60 -9.80 -3.67
CA ARG A 21 -0.70 -10.35 -5.02
C ARG A 21 -0.65 -9.25 -6.08
N HIS A 22 -1.43 -8.19 -5.94
CA HIS A 22 -1.42 -7.07 -6.88
C HIS A 22 -0.10 -6.32 -6.92
N PHE A 23 0.57 -6.16 -5.77
CA PHE A 23 1.89 -5.57 -5.72
C PHE A 23 2.92 -6.38 -6.51
N ARG A 24 2.91 -7.71 -6.38
CA ARG A 24 3.77 -8.62 -7.17
C ARG A 24 3.45 -8.62 -8.66
N GLU A 25 2.16 -8.56 -9.03
CA GLU A 25 1.73 -8.42 -10.43
C GLU A 25 2.26 -7.14 -11.09
N LEU A 26 2.44 -6.09 -10.30
CA LEU A 26 3.01 -4.80 -10.75
C LEU A 26 4.56 -4.80 -10.77
N GLY A 27 5.19 -5.96 -10.59
CA GLY A 27 6.63 -6.12 -10.57
C GLY A 27 7.26 -5.82 -9.20
N GLY A 28 6.45 -5.48 -8.19
CA GLY A 28 6.90 -5.32 -6.82
C GLY A 28 7.47 -6.60 -6.25
N LYS A 29 8.50 -6.47 -5.41
CA LYS A 29 9.06 -7.57 -4.61
C LYS A 29 8.77 -7.31 -3.16
N ASP A 30 8.48 -8.35 -2.38
CA ASP A 30 8.15 -8.21 -0.96
C ASP A 30 9.27 -7.49 -0.19
N GLU A 31 10.54 -7.70 -0.58
CA GLU A 31 11.74 -7.00 -0.08
C GLU A 31 11.76 -5.49 -0.39
N GLY A 32 11.01 -5.06 -1.41
CA GLY A 32 10.89 -3.68 -1.86
C GLY A 32 9.79 -2.89 -1.14
N ILE A 33 9.00 -3.53 -0.29
CA ILE A 33 7.97 -2.86 0.50
C ILE A 33 8.65 -1.85 1.43
N GLY A 34 8.33 -0.58 1.21
CA GLY A 34 8.88 0.52 2.00
C GLY A 34 10.07 1.25 1.38
N LEU A 35 10.56 0.81 0.21
CA LEU A 35 11.52 1.61 -0.55
C LEU A 35 10.78 2.61 -1.46
N VAL A 36 11.33 3.81 -1.58
CA VAL A 36 10.72 4.92 -2.35
C VAL A 36 10.55 4.57 -3.83
N GLU A 37 11.45 3.77 -4.39
CA GLU A 37 11.39 3.29 -5.77
C GLU A 37 10.12 2.47 -6.08
N TRP A 38 9.53 1.84 -5.05
CA TRP A 38 8.29 1.05 -5.18
C TRP A 38 7.04 1.86 -4.83
N ALA A 39 7.15 3.15 -4.54
CA ALA A 39 6.01 3.96 -4.08
C ALA A 39 4.84 3.95 -5.06
N GLY A 40 5.11 4.11 -6.36
CA GLY A 40 4.06 4.04 -7.38
C GLY A 40 3.40 2.66 -7.43
N ALA A 41 4.16 1.58 -7.33
CA ALA A 41 3.64 0.21 -7.36
C ALA A 41 2.80 -0.11 -6.10
N MET A 42 3.25 0.33 -4.92
CA MET A 42 2.50 0.16 -3.67
C MET A 42 1.15 0.88 -3.72
N VAL A 43 1.13 2.13 -4.17
CA VAL A 43 -0.12 2.90 -4.27
C VAL A 43 -1.05 2.32 -5.34
N ARG A 44 -0.53 1.90 -6.51
CA ARG A 44 -1.33 1.21 -7.54
C ARG A 44 -1.91 -0.12 -7.04
N ALA A 45 -1.15 -0.88 -6.24
CA ALA A 45 -1.64 -2.12 -5.64
C ALA A 45 -2.80 -1.85 -4.67
N ALA A 46 -2.70 -0.80 -3.86
CA ALA A 46 -3.77 -0.38 -2.95
C ALA A 46 -5.03 0.07 -3.72
N VAL A 47 -4.87 0.82 -4.83
CA VAL A 47 -5.99 1.17 -5.72
C VAL A 47 -6.63 -0.08 -6.32
N LYS A 48 -5.83 -1.00 -6.86
CA LYS A 48 -6.32 -2.25 -7.46
C LYS A 48 -7.02 -3.17 -6.44
N SER A 49 -6.62 -3.09 -5.18
CA SER A 49 -7.23 -3.83 -4.06
C SER A 49 -8.47 -3.15 -3.50
N GLY A 50 -8.84 -1.96 -3.99
CA GLY A 50 -9.99 -1.21 -3.51
C GLY A 50 -9.78 -0.53 -2.16
N TRP A 51 -8.54 -0.34 -1.71
CA TRP A 51 -8.24 0.34 -0.45
C TRP A 51 -8.41 1.86 -0.55
N LEU A 52 -8.26 2.40 -1.76
CA LEU A 52 -8.51 3.80 -2.08
C LEU A 52 -8.85 3.96 -3.56
N GLU A 53 -9.47 5.07 -3.89
CA GLU A 53 -9.66 5.51 -5.28
C GLU A 53 -8.71 6.67 -5.57
N LEU A 54 -7.78 6.46 -6.51
CA LEU A 54 -6.79 7.47 -6.90
C LEU A 54 -6.28 7.20 -8.32
N ASP A 55 -6.21 8.26 -9.13
CA ASP A 55 -5.50 8.22 -10.41
C ASP A 55 -4.00 8.43 -10.18
N VAL A 56 -3.27 7.32 -10.01
CA VAL A 56 -1.83 7.35 -9.66
C VAL A 56 -0.98 8.01 -10.74
N ASP A 57 -1.38 7.93 -12.03
CA ASP A 57 -0.62 8.49 -13.14
C ASP A 57 -0.68 10.02 -13.20
N ASN A 58 -1.80 10.59 -12.76
CA ASN A 58 -2.02 12.05 -12.75
C ASN A 58 -1.84 12.70 -11.36
N THR A 59 -1.52 11.91 -10.34
CA THR A 59 -1.31 12.41 -8.97
C THR A 59 0.09 12.96 -8.77
N ASN A 60 0.22 13.99 -7.92
CA ASN A 60 1.53 14.56 -7.58
C ASN A 60 2.43 13.50 -6.90
N PRO A 61 3.70 13.36 -7.30
CA PRO A 61 4.64 12.44 -6.66
C PRO A 61 4.76 12.59 -5.14
N LYS A 62 4.62 13.82 -4.60
CA LYS A 62 4.64 14.05 -3.14
C LYS A 62 3.44 13.40 -2.43
N ASP A 63 2.28 13.43 -3.07
CA ASP A 63 1.05 12.83 -2.55
C ASP A 63 1.15 11.30 -2.61
N ILE A 64 1.69 10.75 -3.70
CA ILE A 64 1.99 9.31 -3.82
C ILE A 64 2.93 8.85 -2.71
N GLN A 65 4.00 9.62 -2.43
CA GLN A 65 4.93 9.30 -1.35
C GLN A 65 4.27 9.38 0.03
N ALA A 66 3.36 10.33 0.27
CA ALA A 66 2.63 10.42 1.53
C ALA A 66 1.76 9.18 1.75
N ILE A 67 0.97 8.80 0.74
CA ILE A 67 0.11 7.60 0.79
C ILE A 67 0.95 6.33 0.93
N GLN A 68 2.06 6.22 0.19
CA GLN A 68 2.99 5.10 0.31
C GLN A 68 3.48 4.93 1.76
N ARG A 69 3.82 6.01 2.46
CA ARG A 69 4.28 5.94 3.85
C ARG A 69 3.19 5.45 4.79
N GLU A 70 1.93 5.83 4.55
CA GLU A 70 0.79 5.33 5.33
C GLU A 70 0.59 3.82 5.11
N ILE A 71 0.57 3.38 3.85
CA ILE A 71 0.48 1.96 3.49
C ILE A 71 1.64 1.17 4.11
N GLN A 72 2.87 1.68 4.02
CA GLN A 72 4.04 1.03 4.59
C GLN A 72 3.92 0.88 6.11
N LYS A 73 3.49 1.93 6.82
CA LYS A 73 3.31 1.87 8.27
C LYS A 73 2.27 0.82 8.65
N TYR A 74 1.16 0.77 7.93
CA TYR A 74 0.14 -0.25 8.14
C TYR A 74 0.69 -1.65 7.91
N VAL A 75 1.30 -1.90 6.75
CA VAL A 75 1.88 -3.21 6.42
C VAL A 75 2.93 -3.64 7.44
N ALA A 76 3.82 -2.73 7.85
CA ALA A 76 4.80 -2.99 8.90
C ALA A 76 4.11 -3.36 10.22
N SER A 77 3.07 -2.63 10.63
CA SER A 77 2.34 -2.95 11.88
C SER A 77 1.67 -4.33 11.86
N VAL A 78 1.22 -4.80 10.69
CA VAL A 78 0.59 -6.11 10.54
C VAL A 78 1.64 -7.23 10.46
N LEU A 79 2.78 -6.99 9.82
CA LEU A 79 3.87 -7.97 9.67
C LEU A 79 4.75 -8.09 10.93
N GLU A 80 4.94 -6.99 11.66
CA GLU A 80 5.66 -6.97 12.95
C GLU A 80 4.80 -7.52 14.10
N PHE A 81 3.51 -7.79 13.89
CA PHE A 81 2.68 -8.50 14.86
C PHE A 81 3.07 -9.99 14.89
N ASP A 82 4.16 -10.28 15.59
CA ASP A 82 4.58 -11.61 15.99
C ASP A 82 4.01 -11.91 17.39
N PRO A 83 2.90 -12.67 17.53
CA PRO A 83 2.41 -13.07 18.85
C PRO A 83 3.34 -14.04 19.59
N LYS A 84 4.52 -14.39 19.04
CA LYS A 84 5.54 -15.25 19.64
C LYS A 84 6.86 -14.54 20.00
N ASN A 85 6.95 -13.21 19.93
CA ASN A 85 8.02 -12.45 20.59
C ASN A 85 7.50 -11.63 21.77
#